data_AF-A0AAW8M262-F1
#
_entry.id   AF-A0AAW8M262-F1
#
_cell.length_a   1.000
_cell.length_b   1.000
_cell.length_c   1.000
_cell.angle_alpha   90.00
_cell.angle_beta   90.00
_cell.angle_gamma   90.00
#
_symmetry.space_group_name_H-M   'P 1'
#
loop_
_entity.id
_entity.type
_entity.pdbx_description
1 polymer ?
#
loop_
_entity_poly.entity_id
_entity_poly.type
_entity_poly.pdbx_seq_one_letter_code
_entity_poly.pdbx_strand_id
1 'polypeptide(L)'
;MHPDTPIQQDFEREWASFYANRRPLGWMLRSDQLLAWVRFHSLPNSKRYPENKAEKDIILGRAYSLANETLGADASCWQIECRKEEVNPPYWDVVVGGATAKTFADGDETRWCANVSETRW
;
A
#
# COMPACT_ATOMS: atom_id res chain seq x y z
N MET A 1 -9.77 -16.16 -8.46
CA MET A 1 -10.68 -14.99 -8.48
C MET A 1 -12.02 -15.42 -9.04
N HIS A 2 -13.11 -15.00 -8.41
CA HIS A 2 -14.46 -15.30 -8.89
C HIS A 2 -14.91 -14.15 -9.80
N PRO A 3 -15.25 -14.40 -11.07
CA PRO A 3 -15.48 -13.35 -12.07
C PRO A 3 -16.64 -12.40 -11.76
N ASP A 4 -17.49 -12.74 -10.77
CA ASP A 4 -18.69 -11.98 -10.42
C ASP A 4 -18.61 -11.28 -9.05
N THR A 5 -17.47 -11.35 -8.35
CA THR A 5 -17.32 -10.74 -7.02
C THR A 5 -16.72 -9.33 -7.15
N PRO A 6 -17.31 -8.30 -6.50
CA PRO A 6 -16.72 -6.96 -6.49
C PRO A 6 -15.28 -6.99 -5.97
N ILE A 7 -14.37 -6.29 -6.64
CA ILE A 7 -12.94 -6.19 -6.31
C ILE A 7 -12.69 -5.91 -4.81
N GLN A 8 -13.57 -5.12 -4.18
CA GLN A 8 -13.59 -4.86 -2.74
C GLN A 8 -13.72 -6.15 -1.92
N GLN A 9 -14.71 -7.00 -2.21
CA GLN A 9 -14.98 -8.22 -1.45
C GLN A 9 -13.87 -9.27 -1.64
N ASP A 10 -13.30 -9.34 -2.85
CA ASP A 10 -12.15 -10.20 -3.14
C ASP A 10 -10.91 -9.78 -2.34
N PHE A 11 -10.58 -8.49 -2.37
CA PHE A 11 -9.51 -7.92 -1.55
C PHE A 11 -9.76 -8.16 -0.06
N GLU A 12 -10.95 -7.86 0.45
CA GLU A 12 -11.26 -7.98 1.88
C GLU A 12 -11.12 -9.42 2.39
N ARG A 13 -11.58 -10.39 1.60
CA ARG A 13 -11.47 -11.81 1.92
C ARG A 13 -10.02 -12.25 1.94
N GLU A 14 -9.25 -11.92 0.90
CA GLU A 14 -7.84 -12.30 0.82
C GLU A 14 -7.02 -11.62 1.91
N TRP A 15 -7.19 -10.32 2.11
CA TRP A 15 -6.53 -9.58 3.18
C TRP A 15 -6.80 -10.20 4.56
N ALA A 16 -8.06 -10.55 4.85
CA ALA A 16 -8.43 -11.18 6.11
C ALA A 16 -7.79 -12.55 6.30
N SER A 17 -7.50 -13.29 5.21
CA SER A 17 -6.81 -14.58 5.30
C SER A 17 -5.34 -14.45 5.76
N PHE A 18 -4.67 -13.34 5.45
CA PHE A 18 -3.28 -13.09 5.84
C PHE A 18 -3.13 -12.24 7.10
N TYR A 19 -4.03 -11.28 7.30
CA TYR A 19 -3.90 -10.24 8.33
C TYR A 19 -5.08 -10.19 9.30
N ALA A 20 -6.02 -11.13 9.23
CA ALA A 20 -7.23 -11.17 10.06
C ALA A 20 -8.02 -9.85 9.99
N ASN A 21 -8.30 -9.23 11.13
CA ASN A 21 -9.06 -7.98 11.21
C ASN A 21 -8.18 -6.72 11.12
N ARG A 22 -6.88 -6.85 10.86
CA ARG A 22 -5.97 -5.70 10.75
C ARG A 22 -6.33 -4.83 9.55
N ARG A 23 -6.11 -3.54 9.69
CA ARG A 23 -6.34 -2.56 8.63
C ARG A 23 -5.08 -2.39 7.78
N PRO A 24 -5.19 -2.16 6.47
CA PRO A 24 -4.04 -1.99 5.58
C PRO A 24 -3.32 -0.63 5.74
N LEU A 25 -3.33 -0.04 6.94
CA LEU A 25 -2.58 1.19 7.23
C LEU A 25 -1.14 0.88 7.58
N GLY A 26 -0.22 1.42 6.79
CA GLY A 26 1.21 1.22 7.02
C GLY A 26 1.67 1.54 8.44
N TRP A 27 1.16 2.60 9.08
CA TRP A 27 1.57 2.92 10.46
C TRP A 27 1.00 1.95 11.50
N MET A 28 -0.22 1.45 11.32
CA MET A 28 -0.82 0.44 12.21
C MET A 28 -0.08 -0.88 12.09
N LEU A 29 0.21 -1.32 10.85
CA LEU A 29 0.96 -2.55 10.59
C LEU A 29 2.36 -2.51 11.19
N ARG A 30 3.02 -1.34 11.15
CA ARG A 30 4.35 -1.14 11.78
C ARG A 30 4.33 -1.17 13.30
N SER A 31 3.22 -0.76 13.91
CA SER A 31 3.04 -0.74 15.37
C SER A 31 2.57 -2.09 15.91
N ASP A 32 2.17 -3.02 15.05
CA ASP A 32 1.74 -4.35 15.44
C ASP A 32 2.95 -5.26 15.71
N GLN A 33 3.20 -5.57 16.98
CA GLN A 33 4.34 -6.37 17.42
C GLN A 33 4.26 -7.85 16.98
N LEU A 34 3.12 -8.32 16.49
CA LEU A 34 2.94 -9.68 15.99
C LEU A 34 3.30 -9.82 14.51
N LEU A 35 3.51 -8.70 13.80
CA LEU A 35 3.93 -8.72 12.42
C LEU A 35 5.45 -8.53 12.31
N ALA A 36 6.08 -9.37 11.50
CA ALA A 36 7.47 -9.15 11.11
C ALA A 36 7.54 -7.90 10.23
N TRP A 37 8.32 -6.90 10.66
CA TRP A 37 8.54 -5.68 9.91
C TRP A 37 10.03 -5.46 9.65
N VAL A 38 10.37 -5.30 8.37
CA VAL A 38 11.71 -4.95 7.91
C VAL A 38 11.70 -3.56 7.26
N ARG A 39 12.76 -2.80 7.49
CA ARG A 39 12.99 -1.50 6.85
C ARG A 39 14.25 -1.58 6.00
N PHE A 40 14.12 -1.29 4.71
CA PHE A 40 15.25 -1.18 3.79
C PHE A 40 15.65 0.29 3.61
N HIS A 41 16.95 0.56 3.66
CA HIS A 41 17.51 1.89 3.35
C HIS A 41 18.02 1.89 1.90
N SER A 42 17.25 2.52 1.01
CA SER A 42 17.56 2.49 -0.42
C SER A 42 18.70 3.44 -0.82
N LEU A 43 18.93 4.54 -0.09
CA LEU A 43 20.02 5.46 -0.39
C LEU A 43 21.24 5.21 0.51
N PRO A 44 22.47 5.53 0.04
CA PRO A 44 23.68 5.46 0.87
C PRO A 44 23.56 6.29 2.16
N ASN A 45 24.33 5.90 3.18
CA ASN A 45 24.40 6.59 4.47
C ASN A 45 23.03 6.76 5.18
N SER A 46 22.07 5.87 4.88
CA SER A 46 20.71 5.92 5.43
C SER A 46 19.97 7.23 5.11
N LYS A 47 20.34 7.90 4.01
CA LYS A 47 19.62 9.08 3.50
C LYS A 47 18.16 8.72 3.22
N ARG A 48 17.24 9.61 3.60
CA ARG A 48 15.78 9.33 3.58
C ARG A 48 15.09 9.74 2.28
N TYR A 49 15.45 10.89 1.72
CA TYR A 49 14.74 11.47 0.58
C TYR A 49 15.70 11.72 -0.59
N PRO A 50 15.28 11.46 -1.83
CA PRO A 50 16.07 11.79 -2.99
C PRO A 50 16.05 13.31 -3.22
N GLU A 51 17.19 13.88 -3.60
CA GLU A 51 17.34 15.29 -3.96
C GLU A 51 17.40 15.50 -5.47
N ASN A 52 17.59 14.41 -6.23
CA ASN A 52 17.72 14.46 -7.67
C ASN A 52 17.17 13.18 -8.32
N LYS A 53 17.08 13.20 -9.65
CA LYS A 53 16.56 12.09 -10.44
C LYS A 53 17.40 10.80 -10.26
N ALA A 54 18.73 10.90 -10.20
CA ALA A 54 19.59 9.73 -10.06
C ALA A 54 19.34 9.00 -8.73
N GLU A 55 19.16 9.73 -7.63
CA GLU A 55 18.79 9.14 -6.34
C GLU A 55 17.39 8.53 -6.35
N LYS A 56 16.43 9.18 -7.03
CA LYS A 56 15.10 8.60 -7.23
C LYS A 56 15.16 7.28 -7.99
N ASP A 57 15.98 7.22 -9.04
CA ASP A 57 16.17 6.02 -9.86
C ASP A 57 16.83 4.88 -9.04
N ILE A 58 17.74 5.20 -8.09
CA ILE A 58 18.29 4.21 -7.14
C ILE A 58 17.19 3.64 -6.23
N ILE A 59 16.32 4.50 -5.68
CA ILE A 59 15.23 4.06 -4.81
C ILE A 59 14.31 3.11 -5.57
N LEU A 60 13.88 3.50 -6.76
CA LEU A 60 12.99 2.69 -7.60
C LEU A 60 13.65 1.37 -8.01
N GLY A 61 14.88 1.40 -8.51
CA GLY A 61 15.58 0.18 -8.93
C GLY A 61 15.76 -0.84 -7.80
N ARG A 62 16.08 -0.38 -6.58
CA ARG A 62 16.18 -1.26 -5.40
C ARG A 62 14.82 -1.78 -4.94
N ALA A 63 13.78 -0.96 -4.95
CA ALA A 63 12.42 -1.40 -4.67
C ALA A 63 11.95 -2.45 -5.67
N TYR A 64 12.23 -2.24 -6.97
CA TYR A 64 11.91 -3.19 -8.04
C TYR A 64 12.65 -4.51 -7.88
N SER A 65 13.94 -4.47 -7.51
CA SER A 65 14.71 -5.68 -7.26
C SER A 65 14.15 -6.50 -6.09
N LEU A 66 13.78 -5.83 -4.99
CA LEU A 66 13.15 -6.49 -3.83
C LEU A 66 11.80 -7.10 -4.21
N ALA A 67 10.94 -6.32 -4.86
CA ALA A 67 9.60 -6.77 -5.19
C ALA A 67 9.60 -7.89 -6.25
N ASN A 68 10.52 -7.87 -7.24
CA ASN A 68 10.73 -8.99 -8.16
C ASN A 68 11.03 -10.29 -7.41
N GLU A 69 11.86 -10.21 -6.38
CA GLU A 69 12.30 -11.39 -5.64
C GLU A 69 11.29 -11.86 -4.59
N THR A 70 10.48 -10.96 -4.04
CA THR A 70 9.47 -11.32 -3.03
C THR A 70 8.11 -11.66 -3.62
N LEU A 71 7.69 -10.96 -4.67
CA LEU A 71 6.36 -11.13 -5.29
C LEU A 71 6.42 -12.09 -6.49
N GLY A 72 7.55 -12.12 -7.20
CA GLY A 72 7.70 -12.83 -8.47
C GLY A 72 7.31 -11.95 -9.66
N ALA A 73 8.07 -12.03 -10.75
CA ALA A 73 7.78 -11.26 -11.97
C ALA A 73 6.42 -11.64 -12.58
N ASP A 74 5.64 -10.63 -12.98
CA ASP A 74 4.28 -10.74 -13.53
C ASP A 74 3.26 -11.40 -12.57
N ALA A 75 3.56 -11.40 -11.27
CA ALA A 75 2.65 -11.91 -10.26
C ALA A 75 1.42 -11.02 -10.12
N SER A 76 0.25 -11.64 -9.97
CA SER A 76 -0.98 -10.94 -9.63
C SER A 76 -0.88 -10.39 -8.22
N CYS A 77 -1.02 -9.07 -8.08
CA CYS A 77 -0.83 -8.37 -6.81
C CYS A 77 -1.99 -7.42 -6.53
N TRP A 78 -2.27 -7.22 -5.25
CA TRP A 78 -3.07 -6.10 -4.78
C TRP A 78 -2.20 -4.86 -4.63
N GLN A 79 -2.55 -3.78 -5.32
CA GLN A 79 -2.04 -2.44 -5.02
C GLN A 79 -3.02 -1.74 -4.09
N ILE A 80 -2.51 -1.25 -2.95
CA ILE A 80 -3.32 -0.64 -1.90
C ILE A 80 -2.81 0.78 -1.64
N GLU A 81 -3.69 1.75 -1.83
CA GLU A 81 -3.42 3.17 -1.56
C GLU A 81 -4.32 3.68 -0.45
N CYS A 82 -3.72 3.86 0.73
CA CYS A 82 -4.41 4.45 1.87
C CYS A 82 -4.26 5.96 1.90
N ARG A 83 -5.39 6.66 2.01
CA ARG A 83 -5.44 8.12 2.18
C ARG A 83 -6.36 8.50 3.31
N LYS A 84 -6.13 9.68 3.90
CA LYS A 84 -7.11 10.28 4.81
C LYS A 84 -8.37 10.61 4.00
N GLU A 85 -9.54 10.35 4.56
CA GLU A 85 -10.81 10.76 3.98
C GLU A 85 -10.92 12.28 4.17
N GLU A 86 -10.60 13.03 3.11
CA GLU A 86 -10.75 14.48 3.08
C GLU A 86 -12.08 14.85 2.42
N VAL A 87 -12.85 15.72 3.08
CA VAL A 87 -14.17 16.16 2.60
C VAL A 87 -14.03 17.09 1.38
N ASN A 88 -12.87 17.72 1.19
CA ASN A 88 -12.53 18.56 0.04
C ASN A 88 -11.03 18.40 -0.27
N PRO A 89 -10.64 17.43 -1.10
CA PRO A 89 -9.23 17.28 -1.47
C PRO A 89 -8.76 18.52 -2.24
N PRO A 90 -7.51 18.98 -2.03
CA PRO A 90 -6.95 20.09 -2.79
C PRO A 90 -6.92 19.79 -4.29
N TYR A 91 -6.98 20.83 -5.14
CA TYR A 91 -7.10 20.67 -6.60
C TYR A 91 -5.93 19.94 -7.30
N TRP A 92 -4.80 19.75 -6.61
CA TRP A 92 -3.66 18.97 -7.08
C TRP A 92 -3.75 17.49 -6.70
N ASP A 93 -4.83 17.06 -6.04
CA ASP A 93 -4.93 15.70 -5.52
C ASP A 93 -4.81 14.69 -6.66
N VAL A 94 -3.82 13.81 -6.51
CA VAL A 94 -3.48 12.82 -7.51
C VAL A 94 -4.61 11.81 -7.53
N VAL A 95 -5.23 11.62 -8.70
CA VAL A 95 -6.27 10.61 -8.93
C VAL A 95 -5.80 9.28 -8.36
N VAL A 96 -6.53 8.77 -7.37
CA VAL A 96 -6.28 7.44 -6.81
C VAL A 96 -6.91 6.43 -7.75
N GLY A 97 -6.15 5.44 -8.19
CA GLY A 97 -6.66 4.33 -8.98
C GLY A 97 -7.43 3.32 -8.11
N GLY A 98 -8.30 2.54 -8.75
CA GLY A 98 -8.97 1.39 -8.12
C GLY A 98 -10.33 1.69 -7.50
N ALA A 99 -10.87 0.71 -6.78
CA ALA A 99 -12.12 0.83 -6.05
C ALA A 99 -11.85 1.05 -4.55
N THR A 100 -12.70 1.86 -3.92
CA THR A 100 -12.65 2.03 -2.46
C THR A 100 -13.07 0.72 -1.78
N ALA A 101 -12.11 0.03 -1.16
CA ALA A 101 -12.39 -1.24 -0.50
C ALA A 101 -12.84 -1.07 0.94
N LYS A 102 -12.24 -0.16 1.72
CA LYS A 102 -12.64 0.08 3.11
C LYS A 102 -12.49 1.54 3.48
N THR A 103 -13.47 2.06 4.20
CA THR A 103 -13.32 3.25 5.02
C THR A 103 -13.27 2.84 6.48
N PHE A 104 -12.37 3.43 7.26
CA PHE A 104 -12.28 3.15 8.70
C PHE A 104 -11.77 4.39 9.44
N ALA A 105 -12.29 4.61 10.64
CA ALA A 105 -11.81 5.64 11.56
C ALA A 105 -10.69 5.08 12.44
N ASP A 106 -9.58 5.81 12.60
CA ASP A 106 -8.64 5.56 13.69
C ASP A 106 -9.18 6.07 15.03
N GLY A 107 -8.42 5.85 16.11
CA GLY A 107 -8.84 6.21 17.47
C GLY A 107 -9.03 7.71 17.69
N ASP A 108 -8.53 8.56 16.78
CA ASP A 108 -8.61 10.02 16.86
C ASP A 108 -9.68 10.58 15.90
N GLU A 109 -10.68 9.76 15.53
CA GLU A 109 -11.75 10.07 14.58
C GLU A 109 -11.28 10.39 13.15
N THR A 110 -9.98 10.24 12.86
CA THR A 110 -9.49 10.42 11.49
C THR A 110 -9.94 9.25 10.65
N ARG A 111 -10.76 9.55 9.65
CA ARG A 111 -11.24 8.56 8.69
C ARG A 111 -10.20 8.37 7.59
N TRP A 112 -10.03 7.13 7.18
CA TRP A 112 -9.08 6.71 6.15
C TRP A 112 -9.82 5.86 5.11
N CYS A 113 -9.43 6.02 3.86
CA CYS A 113 -9.89 5.22 2.72
C CYS A 113 -8.74 4.35 2.22
N ALA A 114 -8.98 3.05 2.08
CA ALA A 114 -8.11 2.13 1.35
C ALA A 114 -8.68 1.92 -0.06
N ASN A 115 -8.00 2.45 -1.06
CA ASN A 115 -8.31 2.20 -2.47
C ASN A 115 -7.48 1.00 -2.93
N VAL A 116 -8.12 0.06 -3.61
CA VAL A 116 -7.47 -1.16 -4.06
C VAL A 116 -7.67 -1.36 -5.54
N SER A 117 -6.62 -1.83 -6.20
CA SER A 117 -6.65 -2.29 -7.57
C SER A 117 -5.87 -3.59 -7.70
N GLU A 118 -6.30 -4.41 -8.63
CA GLU A 118 -5.48 -5.50 -9.13
C GLU A 118 -4.42 -4.93 -10.05
N THR A 119 -3.20 -5.41 -9.90
CA THR A 119 -2.10 -5.10 -10.79
C THR A 119 -1.27 -6.34 -11.04
N ARG A 120 -0.45 -6.29 -12.10
CA ARG A 120 0.59 -7.27 -12.34
C ARG A 120 1.93 -6.61 -12.03
N TRP A 121 2.74 -7.30 -11.23
CA TRP A 121 4.04 -6.83 -10.83
C TRP A 121 5.06 -6.86 -11.97
#